data_AF-A0A530BF59-F1
#
_entry.id   AF-A0A530BF59-F1
#
_cell.length_a   1.000
_cell.length_b   1.000
_cell.length_c   1.000
_cell.angle_alpha   90.00
_cell.angle_beta   90.00
_cell.angle_gamma   90.00
#
_symmetry.space_group_name_H-M   'P 1'
#
loop_
_entity.id
_entity.type
_entity.pdbx_description
1 polymer ?
#
loop_
_entity_poly.entity_id
_entity_poly.type
_entity_poly.pdbx_seq_one_letter_code
_entity_poly.pdbx_strand_id
1 'polypeptide(L)'
;MPVDDAVNGQPPAGSTVLYTPDDPPVPYLIEDRVLVSGDSVLDAKATHDSSTEQFVVAFRLDSKGTQRFKWATTRNIGKPFAVILDDQVISAPIIREPIENGTAQISGNFTAESAKEFAVLLRTGALPARLTIVEEAR
;
A
#
# COMPACT_ATOMS: atom_id res chain seq x y z
N MET A 1 -18.79 -3.02 6.46
CA MET A 1 -19.69 -2.79 5.30
C MET A 1 -18.95 -3.40 4.12
N PRO A 2 -19.57 -4.32 3.35
CA PRO A 2 -18.94 -4.88 2.18
C PRO A 2 -18.66 -3.79 1.14
N VAL A 3 -17.61 -3.96 0.33
CA VAL A 3 -17.20 -2.96 -0.66
C VAL A 3 -18.34 -2.64 -1.63
N ASP A 4 -19.15 -3.62 -2.01
CA ASP A 4 -20.32 -3.46 -2.88
C ASP A 4 -21.38 -2.48 -2.34
N ASP A 5 -21.61 -2.46 -1.02
CA ASP A 5 -22.54 -1.50 -0.40
C ASP A 5 -21.92 -0.09 -0.35
N ALA A 6 -20.60 0.01 -0.20
CA ALA A 6 -19.88 1.28 -0.21
C ALA A 6 -19.73 1.88 -1.61
N VAL A 7 -19.66 1.04 -2.65
CA VAL A 7 -19.65 1.45 -4.07
C VAL A 7 -21.01 1.97 -4.50
N ASN A 8 -22.10 1.34 -4.04
CA ASN A 8 -23.48 1.70 -4.39
C ASN A 8 -24.12 2.73 -3.44
N GLY A 9 -23.40 3.14 -2.38
CA GLY A 9 -23.89 4.02 -1.32
C GLY A 9 -22.86 5.08 -0.91
N GLN A 10 -23.06 5.71 0.25
CA GLN A 10 -22.06 6.59 0.84
C GLN A 10 -21.13 5.73 1.71
N PRO A 11 -19.80 5.75 1.49
CA PRO A 11 -18.88 4.99 2.33
C PRO A 11 -19.02 5.38 3.81
N PRO A 12 -18.71 4.47 4.74
CA PRO A 12 -18.75 4.77 6.18
C PRO A 12 -17.89 6.00 6.50
N ALA A 13 -18.28 6.76 7.52
CA ALA A 13 -17.53 7.94 7.93
C ALA A 13 -16.07 7.58 8.25
N GLY A 14 -15.13 8.23 7.55
CA GLY A 14 -13.70 7.94 7.66
C GLY A 14 -13.22 6.76 6.80
N SER A 15 -13.91 6.48 5.68
CA SER A 15 -13.44 5.55 4.66
C SER A 15 -13.71 6.11 3.26
N THR A 16 -12.84 5.77 2.32
CA THR A 16 -12.91 6.16 0.91
C THR A 16 -12.87 4.91 0.04
N VAL A 17 -13.67 4.87 -1.03
CA VAL A 17 -13.57 3.80 -2.03
C VAL A 17 -12.57 4.24 -3.10
N LEU A 18 -11.50 3.47 -3.26
CA LEU A 18 -10.51 3.66 -4.33
C LEU A 18 -10.51 2.45 -5.24
N TYR A 19 -10.05 2.63 -6.48
CA TYR A 19 -10.05 1.59 -7.50
C TYR A 19 -8.63 1.23 -7.91
N THR A 20 -8.40 -0.02 -8.31
CA THR A 20 -7.17 -0.40 -9.00
C THR A 20 -7.16 0.12 -10.43
N PRO A 21 -5.98 0.31 -11.03
CA PRO A 21 -5.86 0.69 -12.44
C PRO A 21 -6.10 -0.48 -13.41
N ASP A 22 -6.49 -1.66 -12.92
CA ASP A 22 -6.75 -2.85 -13.74
C ASP A 22 -8.05 -2.69 -14.58
N ASP A 23 -8.19 -3.52 -15.62
CA ASP A 23 -9.42 -3.62 -16.40
C ASP A 23 -9.98 -5.07 -16.30
N PRO A 24 -11.11 -5.31 -15.61
CA PRO A 24 -11.96 -4.32 -14.93
C PRO A 24 -11.35 -3.78 -13.61
N PRO A 25 -11.65 -2.53 -13.23
CA PRO A 25 -11.13 -1.93 -12.00
C PRO A 25 -11.72 -2.59 -10.76
N VAL A 26 -10.86 -2.94 -9.80
CA VAL A 26 -11.29 -3.56 -8.54
C VAL A 26 -11.48 -2.49 -7.47
N PRO A 27 -12.67 -2.35 -6.86
CA PRO A 27 -12.89 -1.42 -5.78
C PRO A 27 -12.30 -1.93 -4.46
N TYR A 28 -11.73 -1.03 -3.68
CA TYR A 28 -11.25 -1.28 -2.32
C TYR A 28 -11.82 -0.21 -1.38
N LEU A 29 -12.33 -0.64 -0.23
CA LEU A 29 -12.72 0.25 0.85
C LEU A 29 -11.52 0.53 1.75
N ILE A 30 -11.03 1.76 1.70
CA ILE A 30 -9.82 2.25 2.34
C ILE A 30 -10.26 3.07 3.56
N GLU A 31 -9.91 2.67 4.79
CA GLU A 31 -10.09 3.58 5.95
C GLU A 31 -9.32 4.89 5.72
N ASP A 32 -9.67 6.05 6.27
CA ASP A 32 -8.88 7.30 6.06
C ASP A 32 -7.67 7.42 7.00
N ARG A 33 -7.32 6.34 7.70
CA ARG A 33 -6.20 6.29 8.66
C ARG A 33 -4.87 5.91 8.03
N VAL A 34 -4.06 6.92 7.74
CA VAL A 34 -2.66 6.74 7.29
C VAL A 34 -1.81 6.08 8.38
N LEU A 35 -1.42 4.83 8.14
CA LEU A 35 -0.58 4.02 9.03
C LEU A 35 0.89 4.43 8.90
N VAL A 36 1.36 4.62 7.67
CA VAL A 36 2.68 5.15 7.34
C VAL A 36 2.53 6.05 6.11
N SER A 37 3.27 7.14 6.09
CA SER A 37 3.28 8.09 4.99
C SER A 37 4.59 8.01 4.23
N GLY A 38 4.59 8.40 2.95
CA GLY A 38 5.80 8.45 2.12
C GLY A 38 6.94 9.32 2.71
N ASP A 39 6.62 10.29 3.58
CA ASP A 39 7.62 11.11 4.29
C ASP A 39 8.57 10.30 5.18
N SER A 40 8.14 9.12 5.61
CA SER A 40 8.90 8.26 6.50
C SER A 40 9.78 7.26 5.74
N VAL A 41 9.81 7.33 4.39
CA VAL A 41 10.63 6.48 3.52
C VAL A 41 12.03 7.08 3.40
N LEU A 42 13.04 6.38 3.91
CA LEU A 42 14.47 6.74 3.75
C LEU A 42 14.98 6.43 2.35
N ASP A 43 14.62 5.27 1.82
CA ASP A 43 15.12 4.79 0.54
C ASP A 43 14.07 3.92 -0.13
N ALA A 44 13.99 4.00 -1.45
CA ALA A 44 13.11 3.18 -2.26
C ALA A 44 13.80 2.87 -3.59
N LYS A 45 13.75 1.60 -3.97
CA LYS A 45 14.44 1.06 -5.15
C LYS A 45 13.57 0.03 -5.85
N ALA A 46 13.47 0.16 -7.17
CA ALA A 46 12.97 -0.90 -8.02
C ALA A 46 13.99 -2.05 -8.06
N THR A 47 13.53 -3.26 -7.80
CA THR A 47 14.30 -4.50 -7.89
C THR A 47 13.43 -5.57 -8.55
N HIS A 48 14.03 -6.73 -8.85
CA HIS A 48 13.26 -7.91 -9.19
C HIS A 48 13.14 -8.81 -7.97
N ASP A 49 11.98 -9.43 -7.81
CA ASP A 49 11.83 -10.56 -6.91
C ASP A 49 12.44 -11.79 -7.59
N SER A 50 13.42 -12.42 -6.94
CA SER A 50 14.15 -13.57 -7.51
C SER A 50 13.30 -14.85 -7.57
N SER A 51 12.17 -14.90 -6.86
CA SER A 51 11.28 -16.06 -6.85
C SER A 51 10.20 -15.96 -7.93
N THR A 52 9.71 -14.76 -8.22
CA THR A 52 8.64 -14.56 -9.21
C THR A 52 9.11 -13.92 -10.51
N GLU A 53 10.36 -13.46 -10.58
CA GLU A 53 10.95 -12.68 -11.68
C GLU A 53 10.21 -11.36 -11.97
N GLN A 54 9.27 -10.97 -11.10
CA GLN A 54 8.48 -9.75 -11.24
C GLN A 54 9.24 -8.54 -10.70
N PHE A 55 8.92 -7.37 -11.26
CA PHE A 55 9.40 -6.11 -10.71
C PHE A 55 8.69 -5.81 -9.39
N VAL A 56 9.47 -5.46 -8.38
CA VAL A 56 8.99 -5.09 -7.05
C VAL A 56 9.70 -3.83 -6.60
N VAL A 57 9.05 -3.05 -5.73
CA VAL A 57 9.67 -1.86 -5.14
C VAL A 57 10.01 -2.14 -3.69
N ALA A 58 11.30 -2.26 -3.42
CA ALA A 58 11.83 -2.40 -2.08
C ALA A 58 12.00 -1.01 -1.46
N PHE A 59 11.45 -0.79 -0.28
CA PHE A 59 11.57 0.46 0.44
C PHE A 59 12.04 0.25 1.88
N ARG A 60 12.69 1.27 2.42
CA ARG A 60 13.19 1.33 3.79
C ARG A 60 12.67 2.59 4.45
N LEU A 61 12.16 2.43 5.66
CA LEU A 61 11.66 3.52 6.49
C LEU A 61 12.73 4.04 7.45
N ASP A 62 12.55 5.27 7.92
CA ASP A 62 13.37 5.83 9.01
C ASP A 62 13.01 5.19 10.36
N SER A 63 13.75 5.53 11.42
CA SER A 63 13.50 4.94 12.75
C SER A 63 12.08 5.22 13.27
N LYS A 64 11.50 6.37 12.95
CA LYS A 64 10.15 6.78 13.39
C LYS A 64 9.08 6.05 12.57
N GLY A 65 9.25 5.98 11.25
CA GLY A 65 8.46 5.22 10.30
C GLY A 65 8.49 3.73 10.62
N THR A 66 9.66 3.18 10.92
CA THR A 66 9.84 1.77 11.31
C THR A 66 9.02 1.43 12.54
N GLN A 67 9.06 2.27 13.58
CA GLN A 67 8.31 2.02 14.81
C GLN A 67 6.80 2.11 14.59
N ARG A 68 6.34 3.07 13.78
CA ARG A 68 4.93 3.20 13.38
C ARG A 68 4.48 2.02 12.53
N PHE A 69 5.30 1.62 11.55
CA PHE A 69 5.01 0.52 10.64
C PHE A 69 4.95 -0.81 11.38
N LYS A 70 5.88 -1.05 12.30
CA LYS A 70 5.85 -2.19 13.21
C LYS A 70 4.54 -2.23 13.99
N TRP A 71 4.15 -1.11 14.61
CA TRP A 71 2.92 -1.04 15.39
C TRP A 71 1.67 -1.26 14.53
N ALA A 72 1.64 -0.68 13.33
CA ALA A 72 0.56 -0.81 12.37
C ALA A 72 0.42 -2.25 11.86
N THR A 73 1.52 -2.87 11.42
CA THR A 73 1.51 -4.24 10.92
C THR A 73 1.15 -5.25 12.01
N THR A 74 1.65 -5.06 13.23
CA THR A 74 1.30 -5.92 14.38
C THR A 74 -0.20 -5.95 14.68
N ARG A 75 -0.88 -4.80 14.54
CA ARG A 75 -2.32 -4.69 14.83
C ARG A 75 -3.22 -5.17 13.69
N ASN A 76 -2.66 -5.33 12.49
CA ASN A 76 -3.39 -5.57 11.26
C ASN A 76 -2.94 -6.84 10.53
N ILE A 77 -2.35 -7.78 11.28
CA ILE A 77 -2.03 -9.11 10.76
C ILE A 77 -3.31 -9.76 10.22
N GLY A 78 -3.21 -10.35 9.03
CA GLY A 78 -4.33 -10.96 8.32
C GLY A 78 -5.19 -9.96 7.53
N LYS A 79 -4.91 -8.66 7.61
CA LYS A 79 -5.62 -7.64 6.83
C LYS A 79 -4.77 -7.17 5.65
N PRO A 80 -5.40 -6.86 4.50
CA PRO A 80 -4.68 -6.28 3.38
C PRO A 80 -4.23 -4.84 3.69
N PHE A 81 -3.09 -4.49 3.13
CA PHE A 81 -2.42 -3.21 3.30
C PHE A 81 -2.37 -2.49 1.95
N ALA A 82 -3.27 -1.53 1.76
CA ALA A 82 -3.39 -0.84 0.49
C ALA A 82 -2.25 0.18 0.30
N VAL A 83 -1.55 0.04 -0.82
CA VAL A 83 -0.57 0.99 -1.35
C VAL A 83 -1.27 1.84 -2.39
N ILE A 84 -1.40 3.13 -2.11
CA ILE A 84 -2.15 4.07 -2.93
C ILE A 84 -1.19 5.08 -3.56
N LEU A 85 -1.37 5.32 -4.86
CA LEU A 85 -0.68 6.33 -5.65
C LEU A 85 -1.73 7.10 -6.46
N ASP A 86 -1.70 8.43 -6.42
CA ASP A 86 -2.64 9.29 -7.17
C ASP A 86 -4.12 8.87 -7.04
N ASP A 87 -4.54 8.56 -5.80
CA ASP A 87 -5.89 8.05 -5.46
C ASP A 87 -6.26 6.71 -6.16
N GLN A 88 -5.27 5.93 -6.61
CA GLN A 88 -5.45 4.58 -7.13
C GLN A 88 -4.74 3.53 -6.27
N VAL A 89 -5.39 2.38 -6.08
CA VAL A 89 -4.78 1.25 -5.35
C VAL A 89 -3.87 0.50 -6.31
N ILE A 90 -2.56 0.61 -6.09
CA ILE A 90 -1.56 -0.05 -6.94
C ILE A 90 -1.27 -1.47 -6.44
N SER A 91 -1.41 -1.70 -5.14
CA SER A 91 -1.20 -3.01 -4.53
C SER A 91 -1.88 -3.11 -3.18
N ALA A 92 -2.36 -4.30 -2.79
CA ALA A 92 -3.01 -4.53 -1.51
C ALA A 92 -2.57 -5.85 -0.85
N PRO A 93 -1.26 -6.06 -0.58
CA PRO A 93 -0.79 -7.31 -0.01
C PRO A 93 -1.33 -7.54 1.40
N ILE A 94 -1.58 -8.81 1.74
CA ILE A 94 -1.99 -9.21 3.09
C ILE A 94 -0.78 -9.16 4.03
N ILE A 95 -0.94 -8.48 5.17
CA ILE A 95 0.07 -8.47 6.24
C ILE A 95 0.09 -9.86 6.88
N ARG A 96 1.13 -10.64 6.59
CA ARG A 96 1.29 -11.99 7.16
C ARG A 96 1.98 -11.99 8.52
N GLU A 97 2.88 -11.04 8.73
CA GLU A 97 3.68 -10.92 9.95
C GLU A 97 4.01 -9.45 10.26
N PRO A 98 4.33 -9.12 11.52
CA PRO A 98 4.82 -7.80 11.89
C PRO A 98 6.11 -7.44 11.15
N ILE A 99 6.17 -6.23 10.59
CA ILE A 99 7.37 -5.74 9.92
C ILE A 99 8.18 -4.89 10.90
N GLU A 100 9.18 -5.50 11.54
CA GLU A 100 9.93 -4.87 12.63
C GLU A 100 11.13 -4.05 12.16
N ASN A 101 11.69 -4.39 10.99
CA ASN A 101 12.95 -3.83 10.50
C ASN A 101 12.76 -2.58 9.63
N GLY A 102 11.52 -2.16 9.39
CA GLY A 102 11.20 -0.99 8.57
C GLY A 102 11.53 -1.17 7.08
N THR A 103 11.82 -2.39 6.66
CA THR A 103 12.07 -2.76 5.26
C THR A 103 10.94 -3.62 4.75
N ALA A 104 10.39 -3.28 3.59
CA ALA A 104 9.36 -4.08 2.94
C ALA A 104 9.47 -3.98 1.42
N GLN A 105 8.83 -4.93 0.74
CA GLN A 105 8.73 -4.97 -0.70
C GLN A 105 7.27 -4.85 -1.13
N ILE A 106 7.02 -4.04 -2.16
CA ILE A 106 5.71 -3.86 -2.78
C ILE A 106 5.75 -4.62 -4.09
N SER A 107 5.04 -5.74 -4.11
CA SER A 107 4.80 -6.53 -5.31
C SER A 107 3.54 -6.02 -6.02
N GLY A 108 3.52 -6.11 -7.35
CA GLY A 108 2.38 -5.73 -8.19
C GLY A 108 2.70 -6.03 -9.64
N ASN A 109 1.78 -5.70 -10.55
CA ASN A 109 2.01 -5.78 -12.00
C ASN A 109 2.91 -4.63 -12.49
N PHE A 110 4.05 -4.43 -11.84
CA PHE A 110 4.99 -3.39 -12.22
C PHE A 110 5.82 -3.81 -13.44
N THR A 111 6.09 -2.83 -14.27
CA THR A 111 7.14 -2.86 -15.29
C THR A 111 8.43 -2.25 -14.73
N ALA A 112 9.57 -2.44 -15.41
CA ALA A 112 10.83 -1.80 -15.04
C ALA A 112 10.71 -0.28 -14.84
N GLU A 113 9.97 0.36 -15.75
CA GLU A 113 9.78 1.80 -15.77
C GLU A 113 8.86 2.24 -14.64
N SER A 114 7.67 1.65 -14.51
CA SER A 114 6.71 2.00 -13.45
C SER A 114 7.25 1.72 -12.04
N ALA A 115 7.98 0.62 -11.84
CA ALA A 115 8.64 0.33 -10.56
C ALA A 115 9.66 1.43 -10.21
N LYS A 116 10.43 1.89 -11.21
CA LYS A 116 11.45 2.94 -11.01
C LYS A 116 10.80 4.28 -10.71
N GLU A 117 9.76 4.66 -11.44
CA GLU A 117 8.98 5.87 -11.18
C GLU A 117 8.36 5.82 -9.79
N PHE A 118 7.74 4.71 -9.42
CA PHE A 118 7.15 4.53 -8.10
C PHE A 118 8.20 4.62 -6.98
N ALA A 119 9.37 4.01 -7.16
CA ALA A 119 10.49 4.14 -6.22
C ALA A 119 10.98 5.59 -6.08
N VAL A 120 10.98 6.37 -7.16
CA VAL A 120 11.30 7.81 -7.10
C VAL A 120 10.22 8.57 -6.32
N LEU A 121 8.94 8.33 -6.60
CA LEU A 121 7.81 8.97 -5.93
C LEU A 121 7.77 8.69 -4.42
N LEU A 122 8.06 7.45 -4.03
CA LEU A 122 8.20 7.08 -2.62
C LEU A 122 9.36 7.85 -1.94
N ARG A 123 10.49 8.01 -2.62
CA ARG A 123 11.68 8.69 -2.07
C ARG A 123 11.53 10.21 -1.99
N THR A 124 10.80 10.83 -2.92
CA THR A 124 10.59 12.28 -2.90
C THR A 124 9.65 12.70 -1.78
N GLY A 125 9.07 11.75 -1.02
CA GLY A 125 8.04 12.01 -0.02
C GLY A 125 6.78 12.64 -0.63
N ALA A 126 6.71 12.68 -1.97
CA ALA A 126 5.64 13.29 -2.75
C ALA A 126 4.49 12.30 -2.86
N LEU A 127 4.01 11.86 -1.70
CA LEU A 127 2.80 11.07 -1.62
C LEU A 127 2.07 11.47 -0.34
N PRO A 128 0.91 12.14 -0.44
CA PRO A 128 -0.16 11.93 0.52
C PRO A 128 -0.69 10.48 0.38
N ALA A 129 0.19 9.47 0.49
CA ALA A 129 -0.22 8.07 0.50
C ALA A 129 -0.82 7.76 1.86
N ARG A 130 -2.16 7.69 1.90
CA ARG A 130 -2.91 7.24 3.06
C ARG A 130 -2.83 5.71 3.15
N LEU A 131 -1.79 5.13 3.74
CA LEU A 131 -1.70 3.66 3.91
C LEU A 131 -2.72 3.17 4.93
N THR A 132 -3.78 2.49 4.53
CA THR A 132 -4.86 2.14 5.47
C THR A 132 -5.31 0.69 5.30
N ILE A 133 -6.09 0.20 6.25
CA ILE A 133 -6.55 -1.19 6.30
C ILE A 133 -7.67 -1.36 5.28
N VAL A 134 -7.57 -2.40 4.46
CA VAL A 134 -8.63 -2.81 3.51
C VAL A 134 -9.30 -4.11 3.96
N GLU A 135 -10.52 -4.34 3.50
CA GLU A 135 -11.25 -5.62 3.60
C GLU A 135 -11.65 -6.02 2.16
N GLU A 136 -11.29 -7.23 1.72
CA GLU A 136 -11.49 -7.73 0.35
C GLU A 136 -12.92 -8.29 0.19
N ALA A 137 -13.61 -7.92 -0.90
CA ALA A 137 -14.89 -8.51 -1.28
C ALA A 137 -14.64 -9.81 -2.05
N ARG A 138 -15.33 -10.88 -1.64
CA ARG A 138 -15.34 -12.18 -2.31
C ARG A 138 -16.50 -12.27 -3.30
#